data_AF-A0A433US74-F1
#
_entry.id   AF-A0A433US74-F1
#
_cell.length_a   1.000
_cell.length_b   1.000
_cell.length_c   1.000
_cell.angle_alpha   90.00
_cell.angle_beta   90.00
_cell.angle_gamma   90.00
#
_symmetry.space_group_name_H-M   'P 1'
#
loop_
_entity.id
_entity.type
_entity.pdbx_description
1 polymer ?
#
loop_
_entity_poly.entity_id
_entity_poly.type
_entity_poly.pdbx_seq_one_letter_code
_entity_poly.pdbx_strand_id
1 'polypeptide(L)'
;MQPDTEQIFANLKVITPALSGFELPGHEDGASIYPFVWETSENGELNILNLCHYNGWLKQTDVEITIRQWQELEYLNYFPDFDWNPNIWKMIRDQLELLSNLLKNNSQVLESFCFNSETHRITFEIPSTIVCQLNDESWICICPTFYKETEIKKEQFERSAKDKPISKNFTAETLTLISKIQVIITDMPIIHLEGDFGGGYDYSYDHRFVFAAAKTKELAVEEALQASGMLGISKFHRFYPDRQYLEGVYGSDEAISIEQEYQIINNYFNEIFSETVMYRVSFWIYENIYIIGQTPCGDWAGMYIKGEFVYNP
;
A
#
# COMPACT_ATOMS: atom_id res chain seq x y z
N MET A 1 21.83 4.98 -15.28
CA MET A 1 20.88 4.35 -16.22
C MET A 1 21.59 3.61 -17.37
N GLN A 2 21.17 2.38 -17.68
CA GLN A 2 21.60 1.66 -18.87
C GLN A 2 20.91 2.21 -20.15
N PRO A 3 21.52 2.11 -21.35
CA PRO A 3 20.95 2.68 -22.58
C PRO A 3 19.54 2.18 -22.92
N ASP A 4 19.26 0.89 -22.71
CA ASP A 4 17.93 0.32 -22.99
C ASP A 4 16.86 0.91 -22.04
N THR A 5 17.18 1.03 -20.75
CA THR A 5 16.31 1.69 -19.75
C THR A 5 16.09 3.16 -20.09
N GLU A 6 17.12 3.87 -20.53
CA GLU A 6 17.04 5.28 -20.94
C GLU A 6 16.12 5.46 -22.15
N GLN A 7 16.22 4.59 -23.15
CA GLN A 7 15.33 4.61 -24.32
C GLN A 7 13.88 4.34 -23.92
N ILE A 8 13.63 3.35 -23.06
CA ILE A 8 12.28 3.05 -22.56
C ILE A 8 11.71 4.25 -21.81
N PHE A 9 12.50 4.89 -20.95
CA PHE A 9 12.09 6.07 -20.19
C PHE A 9 11.84 7.30 -21.07
N ALA A 10 12.65 7.50 -22.11
CA ALA A 10 12.47 8.58 -23.07
C ALA A 10 11.15 8.41 -23.85
N ASN A 11 10.83 7.19 -24.27
CA ASN A 11 9.55 6.89 -24.93
C ASN A 11 8.36 7.10 -23.99
N LEU A 12 8.47 6.65 -22.73
CA LEU A 12 7.45 6.89 -21.70
C LEU A 12 7.20 8.39 -21.53
N LYS A 13 8.25 9.22 -21.44
CA LYS A 13 8.14 10.69 -21.39
C LYS A 13 7.42 11.32 -22.58
N VAL A 14 7.40 10.68 -23.75
CA VAL A 14 6.69 11.19 -24.93
C VAL A 14 5.20 10.84 -24.85
N ILE A 15 4.85 9.65 -24.36
CA ILE A 15 3.46 9.17 -24.31
C ILE A 15 2.69 9.63 -23.05
N THR A 16 3.38 9.90 -21.93
CA THR A 16 2.73 10.32 -20.67
C THR A 16 2.12 11.74 -20.66
N PRO A 17 2.76 12.79 -21.24
CA PRO A 17 2.25 14.17 -21.17
C PRO A 17 0.90 14.42 -21.84
N ALA A 18 0.41 13.48 -22.66
CA ALA A 18 -0.93 13.55 -23.24
C ALA A 18 -2.06 13.34 -22.19
N LEU A 19 -1.73 12.93 -20.96
CA LEU A 19 -2.67 12.32 -20.01
C LEU A 19 -2.88 13.14 -18.73
N SER A 20 -2.74 14.46 -18.79
CA SER A 20 -2.99 15.30 -17.61
C SER A 20 -4.46 15.18 -17.17
N GLY A 21 -4.71 14.86 -15.89
CA GLY A 21 -6.05 14.74 -15.33
C GLY A 21 -6.61 13.31 -15.34
N PHE A 22 -5.80 12.30 -14.99
CA PHE A 22 -6.29 10.93 -14.84
C PHE A 22 -7.30 10.87 -13.69
N GLU A 23 -8.57 10.62 -13.97
CA GLU A 23 -9.56 10.51 -12.91
C GLU A 23 -9.39 9.18 -12.15
N LEU A 24 -8.73 9.25 -11.01
CA LEU A 24 -8.73 8.17 -10.04
C LEU A 24 -10.01 8.31 -9.20
N PRO A 25 -10.87 7.27 -9.05
CA PRO A 25 -12.12 7.38 -8.31
C PRO A 25 -11.87 7.98 -6.94
N GLY A 26 -12.70 8.93 -6.50
CA GLY A 26 -12.53 9.62 -5.21
C GLY A 26 -11.49 10.75 -5.20
N HIS A 27 -10.69 10.96 -6.24
CA HIS A 27 -9.74 12.08 -6.31
C HIS A 27 -10.30 13.20 -7.16
N GLU A 28 -10.92 14.22 -6.53
CA GLU A 28 -11.68 15.25 -7.24
C GLU A 28 -10.82 16.18 -8.10
N ASP A 29 -9.57 16.41 -7.70
CA ASP A 29 -8.58 17.15 -8.50
C ASP A 29 -7.88 16.25 -9.54
N GLY A 30 -8.30 14.98 -9.63
CA GLY A 30 -7.68 13.95 -10.43
C GLY A 30 -6.32 13.50 -9.89
N ALA A 31 -5.68 12.63 -10.66
CA ALA A 31 -4.34 12.14 -10.41
C ALA A 31 -3.41 12.48 -11.58
N SER A 32 -2.12 12.51 -11.28
CA SER A 32 -1.07 12.78 -12.27
C SER A 32 -0.29 11.51 -12.57
N ILE A 33 -0.03 11.27 -13.85
CA ILE A 33 0.80 10.16 -14.32
C ILE A 33 2.20 10.68 -14.64
N TYR A 34 3.21 9.96 -14.19
CA TYR A 34 4.63 10.25 -14.39
C TYR A 34 5.33 9.02 -14.96
N PRO A 35 6.31 9.19 -15.86
CA PRO A 35 7.20 8.10 -16.22
C PRO A 35 8.09 7.75 -15.01
N PHE A 36 8.39 6.47 -14.84
CA PHE A 36 9.14 5.96 -13.69
C PHE A 36 10.22 4.95 -14.12
N VAL A 37 11.35 4.99 -13.40
CA VAL A 37 12.48 4.05 -13.54
C VAL A 37 12.98 3.68 -12.16
N TRP A 38 13.31 2.40 -11.98
CA TRP A 38 14.02 1.85 -10.84
C TRP A 38 15.32 1.22 -11.32
N GLU A 39 16.44 1.87 -11.03
CA GLU A 39 17.77 1.35 -11.34
C GLU A 39 18.19 0.34 -10.26
N THR A 40 18.25 -0.94 -10.61
CA THR A 40 18.50 -2.02 -9.64
C THR A 40 19.91 -1.91 -9.05
N SER A 41 20.88 -1.42 -9.82
CA SER A 41 22.26 -1.20 -9.35
C SER A 41 22.40 -0.10 -8.30
N GLU A 42 21.49 0.88 -8.30
CA GLU A 42 21.53 2.02 -7.38
C GLU A 42 20.61 1.80 -6.17
N ASN A 43 19.42 1.22 -6.40
CA ASN A 43 18.36 1.13 -5.41
C ASN A 43 18.17 -0.29 -4.84
N GLY A 44 18.92 -1.28 -5.35
CA GLY A 44 18.78 -2.69 -4.98
C GLY A 44 17.56 -3.36 -5.64
N GLU A 45 17.20 -4.54 -5.15
CA GLU A 45 16.02 -5.27 -5.63
C GLU A 45 14.75 -4.47 -5.41
N LEU A 46 13.86 -4.45 -6.40
CA LEU A 46 12.55 -3.82 -6.26
C LEU A 46 11.66 -4.65 -5.32
N ASN A 47 11.35 -4.08 -4.17
CA ASN A 47 10.35 -4.58 -3.22
C ASN A 47 9.69 -3.39 -2.51
N ILE A 48 8.61 -3.65 -1.76
CA ILE A 48 7.87 -2.55 -1.11
C ILE A 48 8.70 -1.77 -0.09
N LEU A 49 9.61 -2.42 0.65
CA LEU A 49 10.47 -1.74 1.63
C LEU A 49 11.41 -0.76 0.92
N ASN A 50 12.11 -1.21 -0.11
CA ASN A 50 13.02 -0.37 -0.88
C ASN A 50 12.26 0.77 -1.58
N LEU A 51 11.07 0.48 -2.14
CA LEU A 51 10.22 1.50 -2.76
C LEU A 51 9.80 2.58 -1.76
N CYS A 52 9.41 2.18 -0.55
CA CYS A 52 9.06 3.11 0.51
C CYS A 52 10.27 3.90 1.01
N HIS A 53 11.47 3.31 1.09
CA HIS A 53 12.69 4.02 1.42
C HIS A 53 13.08 5.05 0.35
N TYR A 54 13.01 4.67 -0.93
CA TYR A 54 13.29 5.55 -2.07
C TYR A 54 12.40 6.80 -2.07
N ASN A 55 11.12 6.64 -1.73
CA ASN A 55 10.18 7.76 -1.65
C ASN A 55 10.21 8.52 -0.32
N GLY A 56 11.04 8.11 0.65
CA GLY A 56 11.06 8.71 1.99
C GLY A 56 9.80 8.44 2.83
N TRP A 57 9.01 7.43 2.45
CA TRP A 57 7.79 7.05 3.16
C TRP A 57 8.05 6.30 4.45
N LEU A 58 9.18 5.62 4.59
CA LEU A 58 9.52 4.88 5.81
C LEU A 58 10.57 5.64 6.63
N LYS A 59 10.25 5.86 7.91
CA LYS A 59 11.19 6.38 8.90
C LYS A 59 11.28 5.41 10.07
N GLN A 60 12.50 5.03 10.45
CA GLN A 60 12.70 4.20 11.64
C GLN A 60 12.28 4.96 12.91
N THR A 61 11.64 4.25 13.83
CA THR A 61 11.21 4.77 15.14
C THR A 61 11.44 3.74 16.24
N ASP A 62 11.29 4.17 17.48
CA ASP A 62 11.39 3.28 18.64
C ASP A 62 10.12 2.43 18.77
N VAL A 63 10.30 1.15 19.08
CA VAL A 63 9.20 0.19 19.23
C VAL A 63 8.26 0.61 20.35
N GLU A 64 8.81 1.16 21.44
CA GLU A 64 8.06 1.71 22.56
C GLU A 64 7.14 2.87 22.15
N ILE A 65 7.58 3.71 21.20
CA ILE A 65 6.77 4.80 20.67
C ILE A 65 5.60 4.23 19.87
N THR A 66 5.86 3.22 19.03
CA THR A 66 4.80 2.56 18.25
C THR A 66 3.78 1.84 19.13
N ILE A 67 4.22 1.11 20.15
CA ILE A 67 3.31 0.47 21.09
C ILE A 67 2.46 1.51 21.80
N ARG A 68 3.04 2.64 22.23
CA ARG A 68 2.28 3.74 22.83
C ARG A 68 1.26 4.33 21.86
N GLN A 69 1.66 4.64 20.61
CA GLN A 69 0.75 5.12 19.56
C GLN A 69 -0.40 4.14 19.30
N TRP A 70 -0.14 2.83 19.32
CA TRP A 70 -1.18 1.80 19.20
C TRP A 70 -2.09 1.72 20.42
N GLN A 71 -1.57 1.94 21.62
CA GLN A 71 -2.36 1.94 22.87
C GLN A 71 -3.24 3.17 23.01
N GLU A 72 -2.77 4.32 22.50
CA GLU A 72 -3.45 5.61 22.54
C GLU A 72 -4.32 5.84 21.30
N LEU A 73 -4.09 5.09 20.22
CA LEU A 73 -4.72 5.23 18.90
C LEU A 73 -4.70 6.68 18.41
N GLU A 74 -3.57 7.36 18.61
CA GLU A 74 -3.41 8.79 18.28
C GLU A 74 -3.76 9.08 16.81
N TYR A 75 -3.45 8.12 15.92
CA TYR A 75 -3.71 8.17 14.49
C TYR A 75 -5.20 8.00 14.12
N LEU A 76 -6.07 7.63 15.06
CA LEU A 76 -7.52 7.53 14.85
C LEU A 76 -8.28 8.79 15.28
N ASN A 77 -7.62 9.72 15.98
CA ASN A 77 -8.24 11.00 16.41
C ASN A 77 -8.74 11.88 15.25
N TYR A 78 -8.42 11.49 14.01
CA TYR A 78 -8.86 12.17 12.81
C TYR A 78 -10.22 11.69 12.31
N PHE A 79 -10.71 10.53 12.77
CA PHE A 79 -12.09 10.11 12.55
C PHE A 79 -13.03 10.96 13.42
N PRO A 80 -14.11 11.52 12.85
CA PRO A 80 -15.03 12.40 13.56
C PRO A 80 -15.82 11.68 14.65
N ASP A 81 -16.10 10.38 14.51
CA ASP A 81 -16.76 9.57 15.52
C ASP A 81 -16.14 8.17 15.64
N PHE A 82 -15.98 7.70 16.89
CA PHE A 82 -15.69 6.30 17.20
C PHE A 82 -16.08 5.98 18.64
N ASP A 83 -16.50 4.74 18.90
CA ASP A 83 -17.03 4.32 20.20
C ASP A 83 -15.95 4.35 21.31
N TRP A 84 -15.96 5.42 22.10
CA TRP A 84 -15.13 5.58 23.29
C TRP A 84 -15.65 4.77 24.48
N ASN A 85 -15.65 3.44 24.38
CA ASN A 85 -16.00 2.56 25.49
C ASN A 85 -14.77 2.21 26.35
N PRO A 86 -14.61 2.75 27.58
CA PRO A 86 -13.38 2.59 28.36
C PRO A 86 -12.97 1.14 28.63
N ASN A 87 -13.93 0.21 28.64
CA ASN A 87 -13.66 -1.22 28.81
C ASN A 87 -13.02 -1.82 27.56
N ILE A 88 -13.50 -1.47 26.37
CA ILE A 88 -12.92 -1.87 25.07
C ILE A 88 -11.49 -1.33 24.98
N TRP A 89 -11.29 -0.05 25.31
CA TRP A 89 -9.96 0.58 25.33
C TRP A 89 -8.98 -0.08 26.29
N LYS A 90 -9.47 -0.47 27.47
CA LYS A 90 -8.64 -1.21 28.42
C LYS A 90 -8.25 -2.58 27.85
N MET A 91 -9.20 -3.32 27.24
CA MET A 91 -8.91 -4.61 26.63
C MET A 91 -7.88 -4.50 25.50
N ILE A 92 -7.99 -3.51 24.62
CA ILE A 92 -7.01 -3.28 23.54
C ILE A 92 -5.62 -3.02 24.13
N ARG A 93 -5.51 -2.12 25.11
CA ARG A 93 -4.23 -1.81 25.76
C ARG A 93 -3.62 -3.02 26.44
N ASP A 94 -4.42 -3.80 27.17
CA ASP A 94 -3.97 -5.03 27.84
C ASP A 94 -3.46 -6.06 26.81
N GLN A 95 -4.15 -6.22 25.67
CA GLN A 95 -3.72 -7.12 24.60
C GLN A 95 -2.46 -6.63 23.87
N LEU A 96 -2.33 -5.32 23.63
CA LEU A 96 -1.12 -4.73 23.02
C LEU A 96 0.09 -4.85 23.95
N GLU A 97 -0.11 -4.75 25.25
CA GLU A 97 0.94 -5.00 26.25
C GLU A 97 1.37 -6.47 26.25
N LEU A 98 0.43 -7.41 26.17
CA LEU A 98 0.73 -8.84 26.01
C LEU A 98 1.51 -9.11 24.71
N LEU A 99 1.10 -8.48 23.61
CA LEU A 99 1.78 -8.58 22.32
C LEU A 99 3.21 -8.05 22.39
N SER A 100 3.39 -6.85 22.96
CA SER A 100 4.70 -6.20 23.15
C SER A 100 5.65 -7.11 23.93
N ASN A 101 5.18 -7.64 25.07
CA ASN A 101 5.97 -8.56 25.90
C ASN A 101 6.28 -9.87 25.16
N LEU A 102 5.33 -10.40 24.39
CA LEU A 102 5.55 -11.60 23.58
C LEU A 102 6.64 -11.37 22.53
N LEU A 103 6.62 -10.25 21.81
CA LEU A 103 7.61 -9.91 20.79
C LEU A 103 9.00 -9.68 21.40
N LYS A 104 9.10 -8.90 22.48
CA LYS A 104 10.37 -8.61 23.16
C LYS A 104 11.09 -9.87 23.66
N ASN A 105 10.32 -10.86 24.13
CA ASN A 105 10.89 -12.10 24.66
C ASN A 105 11.27 -13.13 23.59
N ASN A 106 10.83 -12.98 22.34
CA ASN A 106 11.01 -13.99 21.29
C ASN A 106 11.72 -13.45 20.04
N SER A 107 12.21 -12.21 20.05
CA SER A 107 12.88 -11.58 18.93
C SER A 107 14.38 -11.43 19.15
N GLN A 108 15.17 -11.64 18.10
CA GLN A 108 16.58 -11.26 18.04
C GLN A 108 16.75 -9.80 17.63
N VAL A 109 15.91 -9.38 16.69
CA VAL A 109 15.84 -8.01 16.18
C VAL A 109 14.39 -7.55 16.28
N LEU A 110 14.19 -6.35 16.81
CA LEU A 110 12.88 -5.72 16.92
C LEU A 110 13.01 -4.28 16.45
N GLU A 111 12.33 -3.98 15.35
CA GLU A 111 12.38 -2.69 14.68
C GLU A 111 10.97 -2.13 14.55
N SER A 112 10.87 -0.81 14.45
CA SER A 112 9.63 -0.16 14.10
C SER A 112 9.84 0.90 13.03
N PHE A 113 8.82 1.07 12.19
CA PHE A 113 8.79 2.07 11.14
C PHE A 113 7.50 2.88 11.20
N CYS A 114 7.64 4.20 11.18
CA CYS A 114 6.55 5.11 10.88
C CYS A 114 6.44 5.28 9.37
N PHE A 115 5.22 5.36 8.88
CA PHE A 115 4.97 5.86 7.53
C PHE A 115 4.84 7.38 7.57
N ASN A 116 5.47 8.06 6.62
CA ASN A 116 5.39 9.50 6.47
C ASN A 116 4.61 9.83 5.18
N SER A 117 3.54 10.61 5.29
CA SER A 117 3.03 11.39 4.16
C SER A 117 3.43 12.84 4.37
N GLU A 118 4.38 13.32 3.56
CA GLU A 118 4.64 14.75 3.48
C GLU A 118 3.45 15.41 2.77
N THR A 119 2.47 15.85 3.55
CA THR A 119 1.33 16.61 3.05
C THR A 119 1.57 18.10 3.24
N HIS A 120 1.03 18.91 2.34
CA HIS A 120 1.05 20.36 2.46
C HIS A 120 -0.11 20.89 3.33
N ARG A 121 -1.02 20.02 3.77
CA ARG A 121 -2.30 20.42 4.35
C ARG A 121 -2.50 19.93 5.79
N ILE A 122 -2.03 18.74 6.15
CA ILE A 122 -2.20 18.13 7.48
C ILE A 122 -1.07 17.12 7.78
N THR A 123 -0.27 17.34 8.82
CA THR A 123 0.62 16.30 9.34
C THR A 123 -0.22 15.26 10.08
N PHE A 124 -0.55 14.16 9.39
CA PHE A 124 -1.13 12.98 10.01
C PHE A 124 0.00 12.04 10.42
N GLU A 125 -0.04 11.53 11.65
CA GLU A 125 0.78 10.38 12.00
C GLU A 125 0.13 9.13 11.42
N ILE A 126 0.71 8.59 10.35
CA ILE A 126 0.28 7.32 9.79
C ILE A 126 0.73 6.22 10.76
N PRO A 127 -0.13 5.23 11.06
CA PRO A 127 0.21 4.26 12.08
C PRO A 127 1.48 3.48 11.74
N SER A 128 2.33 3.38 12.75
CA SER A 128 3.61 2.69 12.68
C SER A 128 3.45 1.18 12.62
N THR A 129 4.47 0.49 12.12
CA THR A 129 4.55 -0.96 11.94
C THR A 129 5.73 -1.53 12.70
N ILE A 130 5.53 -2.65 13.41
CA ILE A 130 6.60 -3.37 14.10
C ILE A 130 7.03 -4.56 13.25
N VAL A 131 8.34 -4.73 13.10
CA VAL A 131 8.95 -5.85 12.37
C VAL A 131 9.94 -6.54 13.31
N CYS A 132 9.85 -7.86 13.43
CA CYS A 132 10.74 -8.63 14.27
C CYS A 132 11.34 -9.83 13.56
N GLN A 133 12.60 -10.11 13.87
CA GLN A 133 13.31 -11.31 13.45
C GLN A 133 13.34 -12.31 14.60
N LEU A 134 13.01 -13.56 14.31
CA LEU A 134 13.02 -14.67 15.25
C LEU A 134 14.36 -15.41 15.25
N ASN A 135 14.52 -16.35 16.19
CA ASN A 135 15.73 -17.15 16.32
C ASN A 135 16.03 -18.04 15.11
N ASP A 136 15.00 -18.44 14.35
CA ASP A 136 15.14 -19.24 13.14
C ASP A 136 15.25 -18.38 11.86
N GLU A 137 15.61 -17.11 12.02
CA GLU A 137 15.74 -16.08 10.98
C GLU A 137 14.43 -15.76 10.24
N SER A 138 13.30 -16.34 10.65
CA SER A 138 11.99 -15.93 10.14
C SER A 138 11.63 -14.55 10.66
N TRP A 139 10.77 -13.86 9.92
CA TRP A 139 10.34 -12.51 10.19
C TRP A 139 8.84 -12.47 10.47
N ILE A 140 8.42 -11.60 11.38
CA ILE A 140 7.02 -11.26 11.61
C ILE A 140 6.88 -9.75 11.49
N CYS A 141 5.83 -9.31 10.79
CA CYS A 141 5.45 -7.91 10.67
C CYS A 141 4.03 -7.73 11.20
N ILE A 142 3.83 -6.73 12.06
CA ILE A 142 2.54 -6.39 12.67
C ILE A 142 2.24 -4.92 12.41
N CYS A 143 1.04 -4.65 11.91
CA CYS A 143 0.55 -3.30 11.69
C CYS A 143 -0.97 -3.24 11.89
N PRO A 144 -1.53 -2.07 12.17
CA PRO A 144 -2.96 -1.88 12.07
C PRO A 144 -3.43 -1.95 10.61
N THR A 145 -4.72 -2.18 10.44
CA THR A 145 -5.40 -2.00 9.16
C THR A 145 -5.47 -0.51 8.81
N PHE A 146 -5.41 -0.21 7.52
CA PHE A 146 -5.47 1.14 6.98
C PHE A 146 -6.82 1.39 6.29
N TYR A 147 -7.36 2.58 6.52
CA TYR A 147 -8.51 3.04 5.77
C TYR A 147 -8.13 3.17 4.30
N LYS A 148 -9.04 2.73 3.43
CA LYS A 148 -8.88 2.79 1.99
C LYS A 148 -10.18 3.25 1.37
N GLU A 149 -10.20 4.53 1.03
CA GLU A 149 -11.33 5.24 0.44
C GLU A 149 -11.80 4.59 -0.86
N THR A 150 -10.86 4.20 -1.74
CA THR A 150 -11.22 3.94 -3.14
C THR A 150 -11.16 2.48 -3.54
N GLU A 151 -12.17 2.05 -4.28
CA GLU A 151 -12.08 0.86 -5.10
C GLU A 151 -11.81 1.26 -6.55
N ILE A 152 -10.67 0.82 -7.10
CA ILE A 152 -10.39 1.01 -8.52
C ILE A 152 -11.08 -0.09 -9.29
N LYS A 153 -12.04 0.25 -10.13
CA LYS A 153 -12.83 -0.69 -10.91
C LYS A 153 -11.97 -1.48 -11.91
N LYS A 154 -12.43 -2.68 -12.31
CA LYS A 154 -11.72 -3.52 -13.30
C LYS A 154 -11.81 -2.93 -14.71
N GLU A 155 -12.87 -2.17 -14.95
CA GLU A 155 -13.17 -1.42 -16.16
C GLU A 155 -12.21 -0.24 -16.34
N GLN A 156 -11.55 0.22 -15.27
CA GLN A 156 -10.49 1.22 -15.33
C GLN A 156 -9.11 0.58 -15.46
N PHE A 157 -8.78 -0.38 -14.57
CA PHE A 157 -7.56 -1.19 -14.66
C PHE A 157 -7.90 -2.67 -14.75
N GLU A 158 -7.64 -3.27 -15.92
CA GLU A 158 -7.70 -4.71 -16.06
C GLU A 158 -6.50 -5.34 -15.35
N ARG A 159 -6.78 -6.17 -14.35
CA ARG A 159 -5.75 -6.79 -13.51
C ARG A 159 -6.17 -8.16 -13.01
N SER A 160 -5.19 -9.03 -12.78
CA SER A 160 -5.38 -10.33 -12.14
C SER A 160 -4.55 -10.45 -10.87
N ALA A 161 -4.90 -11.40 -10.01
CA ALA A 161 -4.06 -11.75 -8.86
C ALA A 161 -2.65 -12.10 -9.34
N LYS A 162 -1.65 -11.60 -8.62
CA LYS A 162 -0.26 -12.06 -8.76
C LYS A 162 -0.07 -13.29 -7.88
N ASP A 163 0.70 -14.26 -8.35
CA ASP A 163 1.05 -15.42 -7.53
C ASP A 163 1.78 -14.96 -6.28
N LYS A 164 1.25 -15.35 -5.11
CA LYS A 164 1.85 -15.02 -3.82
C LYS A 164 2.91 -16.08 -3.50
N PRO A 165 4.17 -15.69 -3.24
CA PRO A 165 5.14 -16.63 -2.70
C PRO A 165 4.67 -17.02 -1.29
N ILE A 166 4.13 -18.24 -1.14
CA ILE A 166 3.69 -18.72 0.16
C ILE A 166 4.94 -19.06 0.97
N SER A 167 5.16 -18.34 2.07
CA SER A 167 6.14 -18.74 3.08
C SER A 167 5.72 -20.08 3.69
N LYS A 168 6.40 -21.16 3.28
CA LYS A 168 6.21 -22.50 3.83
C LYS A 168 7.41 -22.84 4.72
N ASN A 169 7.23 -23.81 5.62
CA ASN A 169 8.28 -24.42 6.45
C ASN A 169 8.80 -23.52 7.59
N PHE A 170 7.89 -23.06 8.46
CA PHE A 170 8.27 -22.53 9.77
C PHE A 170 8.63 -23.65 10.74
N THR A 171 9.51 -23.36 11.70
CA THR A 171 9.79 -24.27 12.81
C THR A 171 8.57 -24.39 13.73
N ALA A 172 8.51 -25.44 14.55
CA ALA A 172 7.41 -25.63 15.51
C ALA A 172 7.34 -24.49 16.54
N GLU A 173 8.48 -23.92 16.90
CA GLU A 173 8.58 -22.76 17.78
C GLU A 173 7.98 -21.52 17.13
N THR A 174 8.33 -21.22 15.87
CA THR A 174 7.76 -20.11 15.11
C THR A 174 6.26 -20.29 14.89
N LEU A 175 5.79 -21.50 14.59
CA LEU A 175 4.35 -21.79 14.47
C LEU A 175 3.59 -21.56 15.78
N THR A 176 4.22 -21.89 16.91
CA THR A 176 3.65 -21.65 18.24
C THR A 176 3.54 -20.15 18.52
N LEU A 177 4.56 -19.38 18.16
CA LEU A 177 4.55 -17.92 18.31
C LEU A 177 3.50 -17.25 17.42
N ILE A 178 3.44 -17.62 16.13
CA ILE A 178 2.41 -17.18 15.18
C ILE A 178 1.02 -17.45 15.76
N SER A 179 0.80 -18.63 16.32
CA SER A 179 -0.49 -19.00 16.92
C SER A 179 -0.85 -18.13 18.12
N LYS A 180 0.13 -17.80 18.98
CA LYS A 180 -0.09 -16.88 20.12
C LYS A 180 -0.41 -15.46 19.67
N ILE A 181 0.32 -14.95 18.66
CA ILE A 181 0.07 -13.63 18.07
C ILE A 181 -1.33 -13.57 17.46
N GLN A 182 -1.72 -14.61 16.70
CA GLN A 182 -3.07 -14.71 16.13
C GLN A 182 -4.14 -14.66 17.21
N VAL A 183 -3.98 -15.40 18.32
CA VAL A 183 -4.94 -15.36 19.43
C VAL A 183 -5.05 -13.96 20.01
N ILE A 184 -3.92 -13.31 20.32
CA ILE A 184 -3.91 -11.94 20.86
C ILE A 184 -4.63 -10.97 19.91
N ILE A 185 -4.31 -10.99 18.62
CA ILE A 185 -4.93 -10.12 17.62
C ILE A 185 -6.42 -10.42 17.43
N THR A 186 -6.83 -11.70 17.49
CA THR A 186 -8.24 -12.09 17.33
C THR A 186 -9.09 -11.72 18.54
N ASP A 187 -8.50 -11.76 19.74
CA ASP A 187 -9.15 -11.39 20.99
C ASP A 187 -9.27 -9.86 21.18
N MET A 188 -8.54 -9.06 20.39
CA MET A 188 -8.73 -7.61 20.35
C MET A 188 -10.09 -7.29 19.69
N PRO A 189 -10.91 -6.43 20.33
CA PRO A 189 -12.17 -5.99 19.74
C PRO A 189 -11.93 -5.19 18.46
N ILE A 190 -12.88 -5.27 17.52
CA ILE A 190 -12.91 -4.40 16.34
C ILE A 190 -13.27 -2.99 16.80
N ILE A 191 -12.57 -2.00 16.26
CA ILE A 191 -12.91 -0.60 16.48
C ILE A 191 -13.64 -0.12 15.24
N HIS A 192 -14.93 0.11 15.39
CA HIS A 192 -15.77 0.66 14.34
C HIS A 192 -15.56 2.18 14.32
N LEU A 193 -15.06 2.67 13.20
CA LEU A 193 -14.82 4.08 12.95
C LEU A 193 -15.87 4.56 11.96
N GLU A 194 -16.56 5.65 12.29
CA GLU A 194 -17.66 6.17 11.49
C GLU A 194 -17.57 7.70 11.35
N GLY A 195 -18.09 8.20 10.24
CA GLY A 195 -18.59 9.56 10.15
C GLY A 195 -18.24 10.31 8.88
N ASP A 196 -18.66 11.58 8.86
CA ASP A 196 -18.58 12.48 7.72
C ASP A 196 -17.36 13.38 7.85
N PHE A 197 -16.38 13.17 6.98
CA PHE A 197 -15.16 13.95 6.95
C PHE A 197 -15.23 15.15 5.98
N GLY A 198 -16.44 15.42 5.48
CA GLY A 198 -16.77 16.58 4.65
C GLY A 198 -17.40 16.16 3.33
N GLY A 199 -18.24 17.03 2.77
CA GLY A 199 -18.87 16.79 1.46
C GLY A 199 -20.12 15.91 1.51
N GLY A 200 -20.53 15.42 2.69
CA GLY A 200 -21.72 14.59 2.85
C GLY A 200 -21.49 13.11 2.54
N TYR A 201 -20.22 12.67 2.60
CA TYR A 201 -19.84 11.28 2.44
C TYR A 201 -19.74 10.65 3.83
N ASP A 202 -20.57 9.63 4.08
CA ASP A 202 -20.55 8.87 5.32
C ASP A 202 -19.65 7.65 5.14
N TYR A 203 -18.65 7.53 6.00
CA TYR A 203 -17.65 6.48 5.92
C TYR A 203 -17.74 5.56 7.12
N SER A 204 -17.53 4.27 6.89
CA SER A 204 -17.42 3.26 7.94
C SER A 204 -16.19 2.41 7.71
N TYR A 205 -15.48 2.12 8.79
CA TYR A 205 -14.25 1.35 8.74
C TYR A 205 -14.03 0.52 9.99
N ASP A 206 -13.76 -0.76 9.77
CA ASP A 206 -13.41 -1.69 10.83
C ASP A 206 -11.90 -1.70 11.03
N HIS A 207 -11.43 -0.99 12.05
CA HIS A 207 -10.04 -0.96 12.42
C HIS A 207 -9.65 -2.16 13.28
N ARG A 208 -8.54 -2.81 12.91
CA ARG A 208 -8.00 -4.02 13.55
C ARG A 208 -6.48 -4.02 13.47
N PHE A 209 -5.83 -4.91 14.21
CA PHE A 209 -4.44 -5.27 13.96
C PHE A 209 -4.37 -6.49 13.03
N VAL A 210 -3.34 -6.53 12.19
CA VAL A 210 -3.02 -7.65 11.32
C VAL A 210 -1.54 -7.96 11.42
N PHE A 211 -1.18 -9.16 10.99
CA PHE A 211 0.21 -9.55 10.92
C PHE A 211 0.46 -10.52 9.78
N ALA A 212 1.72 -10.64 9.41
CA ALA A 212 2.21 -11.68 8.53
C ALA A 212 3.55 -12.22 9.03
N ALA A 213 3.87 -13.43 8.61
CA ALA A 213 5.13 -14.08 8.92
C ALA A 213 5.76 -14.64 7.65
N ALA A 214 7.06 -14.44 7.47
CA ALA A 214 7.77 -14.88 6.28
C ALA A 214 9.22 -15.28 6.58
N LYS A 215 9.92 -15.78 5.56
CA LYS A 215 11.36 -16.11 5.66
C LYS A 215 12.29 -14.93 5.40
N THR A 216 11.76 -13.83 4.85
CA THR A 216 12.51 -12.59 4.65
C THR A 216 11.73 -11.43 5.22
N LYS A 217 12.45 -10.35 5.58
CA LYS A 217 11.87 -9.13 6.12
C LYS A 217 10.92 -8.48 5.12
N GLU A 218 11.35 -8.42 3.86
CA GLU A 218 10.65 -7.83 2.73
C GLU A 218 9.29 -8.51 2.53
N LEU A 219 9.26 -9.85 2.57
CA LEU A 219 8.03 -10.60 2.36
C LEU A 219 7.09 -10.49 3.56
N ALA A 220 7.61 -10.49 4.80
CA ALA A 220 6.78 -10.31 5.99
C ALA A 220 6.10 -8.94 5.97
N VAL A 221 6.83 -7.89 5.60
CA VAL A 221 6.27 -6.54 5.46
C VAL A 221 5.28 -6.47 4.30
N GLU A 222 5.62 -7.00 3.12
CA GLU A 222 4.73 -7.01 1.97
C GLU A 222 3.39 -7.70 2.27
N GLU A 223 3.41 -8.86 2.92
CA GLU A 223 2.21 -9.60 3.28
C GLU A 223 1.39 -8.88 4.37
N ALA A 224 2.05 -8.27 5.36
CA ALA A 224 1.37 -7.52 6.41
C ALA A 224 0.69 -6.26 5.85
N LEU A 225 1.37 -5.50 4.98
CA LEU A 225 0.79 -4.34 4.32
C LEU A 225 -0.33 -4.70 3.35
N GLN A 226 -0.28 -5.88 2.72
CA GLN A 226 -1.42 -6.40 1.96
C GLN A 226 -2.60 -6.76 2.86
N ALA A 227 -2.34 -7.42 3.99
CA ALA A 227 -3.38 -7.78 4.96
C ALA A 227 -4.00 -6.53 5.60
N SER A 228 -3.25 -5.45 5.72
CA SER A 228 -3.71 -4.19 6.30
C SER A 228 -4.57 -3.36 5.34
N GLY A 229 -4.56 -3.68 4.04
CA GLY A 229 -5.23 -2.92 3.00
C GLY A 229 -4.41 -1.77 2.41
N MET A 230 -3.26 -1.46 3.01
CA MET A 230 -2.35 -0.40 2.57
C MET A 230 -1.69 -0.69 1.22
N LEU A 231 -1.44 -1.98 0.93
CA LEU A 231 -0.74 -2.42 -0.27
C LEU A 231 -1.63 -3.35 -1.12
N GLY A 232 -1.80 -3.02 -2.39
CA GLY A 232 -2.32 -3.92 -3.41
C GLY A 232 -1.23 -4.29 -4.41
N ILE A 233 -1.04 -5.59 -4.66
CA ILE A 233 -0.14 -6.07 -5.72
C ILE A 233 -0.94 -6.93 -6.68
N SER A 234 -0.81 -6.65 -7.98
CA SER A 234 -1.51 -7.40 -9.02
C SER A 234 -0.71 -7.44 -10.32
N LYS A 235 -1.06 -8.37 -11.20
CA LYS A 235 -0.59 -8.35 -12.57
C LYS A 235 -1.47 -7.39 -13.36
N PHE A 236 -0.85 -6.40 -13.98
CA PHE A 236 -1.51 -5.41 -14.80
C PHE A 236 -1.62 -5.91 -16.24
N HIS A 237 -2.78 -5.69 -16.87
CA HIS A 237 -3.01 -6.05 -18.27
C HIS A 237 -3.18 -4.81 -19.15
N ARG A 238 -4.12 -3.92 -18.82
CA ARG A 238 -4.38 -2.70 -19.61
C ARG A 238 -5.22 -1.66 -18.88
N PHE A 239 -5.13 -0.43 -19.34
CA PHE A 239 -6.05 0.66 -19.01
C PHE A 239 -7.33 0.55 -19.85
N TYR A 240 -8.46 0.88 -19.23
CA TYR A 240 -9.77 1.04 -19.88
C TYR A 240 -10.11 -0.09 -20.88
N PRO A 241 -10.19 -1.36 -20.44
CA PRO A 241 -10.55 -2.48 -21.33
C PRO A 241 -11.96 -2.36 -21.93
N ASP A 242 -12.85 -1.59 -21.29
CA ASP A 242 -14.24 -1.41 -21.72
C ASP A 242 -14.54 0.06 -22.01
N ARG A 243 -14.82 0.36 -23.28
CA ARG A 243 -15.21 1.67 -23.73
C ARG A 243 -16.54 2.14 -23.11
N GLN A 244 -17.48 1.25 -22.82
CA GLN A 244 -18.77 1.64 -22.24
C GLN A 244 -18.60 2.31 -20.88
N TYR A 245 -17.56 1.91 -20.14
CA TYR A 245 -17.20 2.59 -18.89
C TYR A 245 -16.79 4.04 -19.13
N LEU A 246 -15.93 4.30 -20.12
CA LEU A 246 -15.54 5.67 -20.50
C LEU A 246 -16.74 6.49 -20.97
N GLU A 247 -17.63 5.91 -21.76
CA GLU A 247 -18.84 6.60 -22.24
C GLU A 247 -19.78 6.99 -21.08
N GLY A 248 -19.83 6.17 -20.03
CA GLY A 248 -20.58 6.46 -18.81
C GLY A 248 -19.98 7.58 -17.95
N VAL A 249 -18.68 7.86 -18.09
CA VAL A 249 -17.95 8.89 -17.31
C VAL A 249 -17.82 10.20 -18.08
N TYR A 250 -17.36 10.15 -19.34
CA TYR A 250 -16.99 11.33 -20.15
C TYR A 250 -17.96 11.61 -21.32
N GLY A 251 -18.88 10.70 -21.62
CA GLY A 251 -19.71 10.75 -22.83
C GLY A 251 -19.01 10.20 -24.07
N SER A 252 -19.78 9.93 -25.13
CA SER A 252 -19.33 9.10 -26.26
C SER A 252 -18.18 9.70 -27.09
N ASP A 253 -18.16 11.01 -27.32
CA ASP A 253 -17.15 11.64 -28.17
C ASP A 253 -15.79 11.74 -27.46
N GLU A 254 -15.79 12.12 -26.18
CA GLU A 254 -14.58 12.21 -25.35
C GLU A 254 -14.00 10.82 -25.04
N ALA A 255 -14.87 9.84 -24.81
CA ALA A 255 -14.48 8.44 -24.61
C ALA A 255 -13.64 7.87 -25.77
N ILE A 256 -13.90 8.30 -27.02
CA ILE A 256 -13.10 7.88 -28.19
C ILE A 256 -11.66 8.39 -28.07
N SER A 257 -11.49 9.66 -27.73
CA SER A 257 -10.17 10.28 -27.63
C SER A 257 -9.36 9.63 -26.51
N ILE A 258 -9.97 9.48 -25.33
CA ILE A 258 -9.36 8.84 -24.17
C ILE A 258 -8.99 7.38 -24.49
N GLU A 259 -9.89 6.61 -25.09
CA GLU A 259 -9.62 5.23 -25.50
C GLU A 259 -8.39 5.15 -26.42
N GLN A 260 -8.29 6.02 -27.43
CA GLN A 260 -7.18 6.03 -28.38
C GLN A 260 -5.85 6.36 -27.72
N GLU A 261 -5.82 7.33 -26.80
CA GLU A 261 -4.62 7.70 -26.05
C GLU A 261 -4.13 6.53 -25.18
N TYR A 262 -5.03 5.88 -24.44
CA TYR A 262 -4.67 4.75 -23.59
C TYR A 262 -4.35 3.48 -24.40
N GLN A 263 -4.88 3.31 -25.62
CA GLN A 263 -4.47 2.22 -26.51
C GLN A 263 -2.99 2.33 -26.92
N ILE A 264 -2.45 3.53 -27.12
CA ILE A 264 -1.02 3.73 -27.43
C ILE A 264 -0.17 3.19 -26.28
N ILE A 265 -0.55 3.51 -25.04
CA ILE A 265 0.15 3.06 -23.83
C ILE A 265 0.03 1.55 -23.67
N ASN A 266 -1.18 1.01 -23.81
CA ASN A 266 -1.44 -0.42 -23.69
C ASN A 266 -0.59 -1.22 -24.69
N ASN A 267 -0.52 -0.78 -25.94
CA ASN A 267 0.30 -1.41 -26.97
C ASN A 267 1.79 -1.31 -26.61
N TYR A 268 2.26 -0.13 -26.20
CA TYR A 268 3.64 0.06 -25.78
C TYR A 268 4.06 -0.86 -24.63
N PHE A 269 3.24 -0.97 -23.58
CA PHE A 269 3.52 -1.85 -22.44
C PHE A 269 3.57 -3.33 -22.86
N ASN A 270 2.63 -3.77 -23.69
CA ASN A 270 2.59 -5.16 -24.18
C ASN A 270 3.74 -5.52 -25.12
N GLU A 271 4.28 -4.54 -25.85
CA GLU A 271 5.44 -4.75 -26.74
C GLU A 271 6.76 -4.81 -25.97
N ILE A 272 6.91 -3.96 -24.94
CA ILE A 272 8.18 -3.79 -24.21
C ILE A 272 8.33 -4.78 -23.06
N PHE A 273 7.26 -5.06 -22.32
CA PHE A 273 7.33 -5.85 -21.09
C PHE A 273 6.64 -7.20 -21.28
N SER A 274 7.35 -8.29 -20.95
CA SER A 274 6.75 -9.63 -20.92
C SER A 274 5.69 -9.76 -19.82
N GLU A 275 5.85 -9.01 -18.74
CA GLU A 275 4.92 -8.94 -17.62
C GLU A 275 4.99 -7.55 -16.97
N THR A 276 3.83 -7.02 -16.61
CA THR A 276 3.69 -5.76 -15.89
C THR A 276 3.06 -6.02 -14.52
N VAL A 277 3.68 -5.48 -13.48
CA VAL A 277 3.18 -5.53 -12.10
C VAL A 277 2.60 -4.17 -11.74
N MET A 278 1.48 -4.18 -11.04
CA MET A 278 0.90 -3.01 -10.41
C MET A 278 1.09 -3.07 -8.89
N TYR A 279 1.79 -2.09 -8.33
CA TYR A 279 1.81 -1.79 -6.91
C TYR A 279 0.88 -0.61 -6.64
N ARG A 280 -0.09 -0.77 -5.75
CA ARG A 280 -0.96 0.30 -5.27
C ARG A 280 -0.71 0.49 -3.79
N VAL A 281 -0.12 1.62 -3.41
CA VAL A 281 0.16 2.00 -2.04
C VAL A 281 -0.79 3.12 -1.64
N SER A 282 -1.68 2.83 -0.69
CA SER A 282 -2.71 3.77 -0.23
C SER A 282 -2.36 4.24 1.19
N PHE A 283 -2.15 5.55 1.35
CA PHE A 283 -1.87 6.21 2.63
C PHE A 283 -3.00 7.17 2.96
N TRP A 284 -4.08 6.69 3.56
CA TRP A 284 -5.21 7.56 3.95
C TRP A 284 -5.71 8.39 2.73
N ILE A 285 -5.34 9.68 2.66
CA ILE A 285 -5.62 10.62 1.57
C ILE A 285 -4.63 10.61 0.39
N TYR A 286 -3.75 9.61 0.28
CA TYR A 286 -2.85 9.51 -0.88
C TYR A 286 -2.91 8.14 -1.52
N GLU A 287 -2.82 8.16 -2.85
CA GLU A 287 -2.67 6.97 -3.65
C GLU A 287 -1.44 7.06 -4.53
N ASN A 288 -0.62 6.02 -4.47
CA ASN A 288 0.61 5.91 -5.22
C ASN A 288 0.58 4.57 -5.97
N ILE A 289 0.43 4.62 -7.28
CA ILE A 289 0.24 3.44 -8.12
C ILE A 289 1.40 3.33 -9.10
N TYR A 290 2.21 2.28 -8.99
CA TYR A 290 3.27 1.97 -9.93
C TYR A 290 2.80 0.86 -10.86
N ILE A 291 2.90 1.07 -12.16
CA ILE A 291 2.61 0.10 -13.21
C ILE A 291 3.90 -0.07 -13.99
N ILE A 292 4.63 -1.15 -13.71
CA ILE A 292 6.03 -1.31 -14.09
C ILE A 292 6.34 -2.72 -14.57
N GLY A 293 7.24 -2.82 -15.54
CA GLY A 293 7.78 -4.07 -16.04
C GLY A 293 9.29 -4.10 -15.95
N GLN A 294 9.85 -5.32 -15.92
CA GLN A 294 11.30 -5.50 -15.91
C GLN A 294 11.86 -5.30 -17.32
N THR A 295 12.91 -4.50 -17.42
CA THR A 295 13.67 -4.25 -18.65
C THR A 295 14.62 -5.42 -18.95
N PRO A 296 15.11 -5.56 -20.20
CA PRO A 296 16.07 -6.61 -20.55
C PRO A 296 17.37 -6.63 -19.73
N CYS A 297 17.77 -5.47 -19.19
CA CYS A 297 18.97 -5.35 -18.35
C CYS A 297 18.70 -5.55 -16.85
N GLY A 298 17.47 -5.88 -16.45
CA GLY A 298 17.10 -6.18 -15.06
C GLY A 298 16.68 -4.99 -14.20
N ASP A 299 16.70 -3.77 -14.75
CA ASP A 299 16.06 -2.59 -14.15
C ASP A 299 14.53 -2.67 -14.31
N TRP A 300 13.78 -1.78 -13.64
CA TRP A 300 12.35 -1.66 -13.85
C TRP A 300 11.98 -0.30 -14.44
N ALA A 301 11.00 -0.28 -15.32
CA ALA A 301 10.50 0.95 -15.93
C ALA A 301 8.98 0.87 -16.10
N GLY A 302 8.34 2.04 -16.17
CA GLY A 302 6.90 2.12 -16.42
C GLY A 302 6.33 3.47 -16.01
N MET A 303 5.16 3.44 -15.39
CA MET A 303 4.44 4.65 -14.98
C MET A 303 4.16 4.64 -13.49
N TYR A 304 4.09 5.85 -12.94
CA TYR A 304 3.73 6.14 -11.57
C TYR A 304 2.57 7.14 -11.56
N ILE A 305 1.46 6.75 -10.94
CA ILE A 305 0.26 7.56 -10.76
C ILE A 305 0.23 8.04 -9.32
N LYS A 306 0.12 9.35 -9.12
CA LYS A 306 -0.03 9.97 -7.81
C LYS A 306 -1.36 10.72 -7.75
N GLY A 307 -2.20 10.36 -6.79
CA GLY A 307 -3.45 11.04 -6.45
C GLY A 307 -3.45 11.49 -4.98
N GLU A 308 -4.11 12.61 -4.72
CA GLU A 308 -4.38 13.16 -3.39
C GLU A 308 -5.86 13.51 -3.30
N PHE A 309 -6.53 13.08 -2.24
CA PHE A 309 -7.94 13.40 -2.03
C PHE A 309 -8.07 14.87 -1.61
N VAL A 310 -9.04 15.58 -2.20
CA VAL A 310 -9.23 17.02 -1.94
C VAL A 310 -9.95 17.24 -0.61
N TYR A 311 -10.92 16.39 -0.35
CA TYR A 311 -11.59 16.29 0.94
C TYR A 311 -10.92 15.18 1.74
N ASN A 312 -10.64 15.46 3.02
CA ASN A 312 -10.26 14.40 3.94
C ASN A 312 -11.47 13.45 3.95
N PRO A 313 -11.32 12.17 3.57
CA PRO A 313 -12.35 11.19 3.77
C PRO A 313 -12.42 10.81 5.22
#